data_AF-A0A8H7Y4H7-F1
#
_entry.id   AF-A0A8H7Y4H7-F1
#
_cell.length_a   1.000
_cell.length_b   1.000
_cell.length_c   1.000
_cell.angle_alpha   90.00
_cell.angle_beta   90.00
_cell.angle_gamma   90.00
#
_symmetry.space_group_name_H-M   'P 1'
#
loop_
_entity.id
_entity.type
_entity.pdbx_description
1 polymer ?
#
loop_
_entity_poly.entity_id
_entity_poly.type
_entity_poly.pdbx_seq_one_letter_code
_entity_poly.pdbx_strand_id
1 'polypeptide(L)'
;MIPLTFQILIQFLSCAIGVYAWNTFTVPHISGKDDTPALLAALPKFSTNSTILFKEGITYNIFTPLTFPILNNVEVVIEGNLTYPSDIPTIQGSHLLEATMSPYGDQQIQNGGG
;
A
#
# COMPACT_ATOMS: atom_id res chain seq x y z
N MET A 1 -21.25 -54.10 -12.95
CA MET A 1 -22.32 -53.22 -13.46
C MET A 1 -22.90 -52.48 -12.26
N ILE A 2 -22.50 -51.23 -12.06
CA ILE A 2 -22.94 -50.40 -10.93
C ILE A 2 -24.22 -49.67 -11.40
N PRO A 3 -25.33 -49.65 -10.63
CA PRO A 3 -26.61 -49.14 -11.10
C PRO A 3 -26.56 -47.63 -11.46
N LEU A 4 -27.12 -47.29 -12.62
CA LEU A 4 -27.13 -45.96 -13.24
C LEU A 4 -27.79 -44.86 -12.37
N THR A 5 -28.52 -45.25 -11.33
CA THR A 5 -29.18 -44.35 -10.38
C THR A 5 -28.23 -43.80 -9.32
N PHE A 6 -27.06 -44.41 -9.11
CA PHE A 6 -26.07 -43.94 -8.13
C PHE A 6 -25.19 -42.79 -8.65
N GLN A 7 -25.15 -42.59 -9.98
CA GLN A 7 -24.35 -41.54 -10.63
C GLN A 7 -24.99 -40.15 -10.57
N ILE A 8 -26.31 -40.06 -10.34
CA ILE A 8 -27.07 -38.81 -10.41
C ILE A 8 -27.10 -38.05 -9.07
N LEU A 9 -26.72 -38.68 -7.95
CA LEU A 9 -26.72 -38.03 -6.63
C LEU A 9 -25.44 -37.22 -6.33
N ILE A 10 -24.36 -37.41 -7.10
CA ILE A 10 -23.07 -36.73 -6.89
C ILE A 10 -22.96 -35.42 -7.69
N GLN A 11 -23.94 -35.08 -8.54
CA GLN A 11 -23.89 -33.91 -9.43
C GLN A 11 -24.43 -32.60 -8.80
N PHE A 12 -24.63 -32.53 -7.48
CA PHE A 12 -25.14 -31.32 -6.79
C PHE A 12 -24.21 -30.74 -5.72
N LEU A 13 -22.91 -31.09 -5.73
CA LEU A 13 -21.93 -30.47 -4.84
C LEU A 13 -20.78 -29.81 -5.60
N SER A 14 -21.10 -28.94 -6.55
CA SER A 14 -20.18 -27.89 -6.98
C SER A 14 -20.57 -26.59 -6.30
N CYS A 15 -20.38 -26.53 -4.97
CA CYS A 15 -20.20 -25.24 -4.31
C CYS A 15 -18.82 -24.75 -4.74
N ALA A 16 -18.77 -23.95 -5.81
CA ALA A 16 -17.58 -23.18 -6.13
C ALA A 16 -17.42 -22.12 -5.05
N ILE A 17 -16.88 -22.53 -3.90
CA ILE A 17 -16.33 -21.62 -2.92
C ILE A 17 -15.16 -20.91 -3.62
N GLY A 18 -15.41 -19.68 -4.06
CA GLY A 18 -14.36 -18.77 -4.49
C GLY A 18 -13.48 -18.46 -3.29
N VAL A 19 -12.46 -19.27 -3.05
CA VAL A 19 -11.39 -18.92 -2.12
C VAL A 19 -10.71 -17.72 -2.74
N TYR A 20 -10.90 -16.54 -2.15
CA TYR A 20 -10.06 -15.39 -2.47
C TYR A 20 -8.62 -15.80 -2.15
N ALA A 21 -7.79 -15.98 -3.17
CA ALA A 21 -6.42 -16.41 -2.99
C ALA A 21 -5.66 -15.29 -2.25
N TRP A 22 -5.01 -15.65 -1.15
CA TRP A 22 -4.11 -14.74 -0.43
C TRP A 22 -2.87 -14.50 -1.28
N ASN A 23 -2.45 -13.24 -1.41
CA ASN A 23 -1.31 -12.89 -2.28
C ASN A 23 -0.18 -12.22 -1.50
N THR A 24 1.08 -12.57 -1.78
CA THR A 24 2.22 -11.93 -1.13
C THR A 24 2.99 -11.08 -2.13
N PHE A 25 3.14 -9.80 -1.81
CA PHE A 25 3.98 -8.85 -2.52
C PHE A 25 5.23 -8.55 -1.71
N THR A 26 6.39 -8.98 -2.20
CA THR A 26 7.67 -8.57 -1.63
C THR A 26 8.08 -7.23 -2.22
N VAL A 27 8.35 -6.25 -1.34
CA VAL A 27 8.76 -4.91 -1.77
C VAL A 27 10.10 -5.01 -2.52
N PRO A 28 10.20 -4.47 -3.74
CA PRO A 28 11.47 -4.41 -4.47
C PRO A 28 12.41 -3.41 -3.82
N HIS A 29 13.71 -3.72 -3.85
CA HIS A 29 14.75 -2.84 -3.32
C HIS A 29 15.79 -2.52 -4.38
N ILE A 30 16.21 -1.26 -4.44
CA ILE A 30 17.34 -0.81 -5.26
C ILE A 30 18.30 0.00 -4.37
N SER A 31 19.54 -0.49 -4.25
CA SER A 31 20.55 0.15 -3.40
C SER A 31 20.79 1.61 -3.78
N GLY A 32 20.69 2.49 -2.78
CA GLY A 32 20.90 3.94 -2.91
C GLY A 32 19.80 4.70 -3.66
N LYS A 33 18.68 4.06 -4.02
CA LYS A 33 17.52 4.72 -4.64
C LYS A 33 16.30 4.64 -3.72
N ASP A 34 15.36 5.55 -3.96
CA ASP A 34 14.05 5.54 -3.30
C ASP A 34 13.23 4.32 -3.78
N ASP A 35 12.80 3.50 -2.83
CA ASP A 35 12.01 2.30 -3.04
C ASP A 35 10.49 2.61 -3.03
N THR A 36 10.09 3.80 -2.54
CA THR A 36 8.67 4.20 -2.45
C THR A 36 7.91 4.15 -3.79
N PRO A 37 8.44 4.63 -4.93
CA PRO A 37 7.68 4.64 -6.19
C PRO A 37 7.28 3.24 -6.68
N ALA A 38 8.16 2.26 -6.51
CA ALA A 38 7.90 0.88 -6.91
C ALA A 38 6.86 0.20 -6.00
N LEU A 39 6.91 0.50 -4.70
CA LEU A 39 5.88 0.08 -3.74
C LEU A 39 4.52 0.68 -4.11
N LEU A 40 4.43 2.00 -4.29
CA LEU A 40 3.19 2.71 -4.63
C LEU A 40 2.56 2.19 -5.93
N ALA A 41 3.36 1.91 -6.95
CA ALA A 41 2.87 1.36 -8.21
C ALA A 41 2.25 -0.05 -8.06
N ALA A 42 2.65 -0.81 -7.05
CA ALA A 42 2.14 -2.15 -6.78
C ALA A 42 0.91 -2.17 -5.87
N LEU A 43 0.77 -1.21 -4.95
CA LEU A 43 -0.30 -1.18 -3.94
C LEU A 43 -1.72 -1.40 -4.50
N PRO A 44 -2.13 -0.84 -5.66
CA PRO A 44 -3.47 -1.08 -6.19
C PRO A 44 -3.78 -2.56 -6.46
N LYS A 45 -2.76 -3.37 -6.78
CA LYS A 45 -2.89 -4.80 -7.06
C LYS A 45 -2.89 -5.67 -5.80
N PHE A 46 -2.46 -5.12 -4.67
CA PHE A 46 -2.30 -5.81 -3.39
C PHE A 46 -3.02 -5.04 -2.27
N SER A 47 -4.19 -4.47 -2.59
CA SER A 47 -5.03 -3.73 -1.67
C SER A 47 -6.10 -4.60 -1.00
N THR A 48 -6.13 -5.90 -1.28
CA THR A 48 -7.12 -6.85 -0.75
C THR A 48 -6.54 -8.25 -0.56
N ASN A 49 -6.79 -8.87 0.60
CA ASN A 49 -6.40 -10.26 0.93
C ASN A 49 -4.92 -10.56 0.60
N SER A 50 -4.01 -9.73 1.11
CA SER A 50 -2.61 -9.82 0.72
C SER A 50 -1.63 -9.47 1.83
N THR A 51 -0.39 -9.91 1.69
CA THR A 51 0.74 -9.51 2.52
C THR A 51 1.68 -8.62 1.71
N ILE A 52 2.00 -7.44 2.21
CA ILE A 52 3.08 -6.58 1.72
C ILE A 52 4.29 -6.85 2.63
N LEU A 53 5.33 -7.46 2.08
CA LEU A 53 6.50 -7.95 2.81
C LEU A 53 7.75 -7.12 2.53
N PHE A 54 8.28 -6.46 3.55
CA PHE A 54 9.64 -5.91 3.58
C PHE A 54 10.56 -6.97 4.19
N LYS A 55 11.35 -7.63 3.35
CA LYS A 55 12.08 -8.85 3.71
C LYS A 55 13.22 -8.60 4.69
N GLU A 56 13.49 -9.57 5.55
CA GLU A 56 14.66 -9.60 6.44
C GLU A 56 15.98 -9.33 5.69
N GLY A 57 16.90 -8.63 6.35
CA GLY A 57 18.25 -8.36 5.85
C GLY A 57 18.33 -7.27 4.78
N ILE A 58 17.21 -6.64 4.42
CA ILE A 58 17.14 -5.52 3.47
C ILE A 58 16.85 -4.23 4.22
N THR A 59 17.57 -3.16 3.87
CA THR A 59 17.27 -1.80 4.34
C THR A 59 16.66 -1.02 3.18
N TYR A 60 15.34 -0.82 3.24
CA TYR A 60 14.56 -0.11 2.22
C TYR A 60 14.65 1.39 2.42
N ASN A 61 14.81 2.12 1.34
CA ASN A 61 14.87 3.58 1.35
C ASN A 61 13.48 4.14 1.04
N ILE A 62 12.79 4.66 2.04
CA ILE A 62 11.45 5.23 1.89
C ILE A 62 11.58 6.74 1.89
N PHE A 63 12.05 7.32 0.77
CA PHE A 63 12.41 8.74 0.71
C PHE A 63 11.27 9.65 0.32
N THR A 64 10.28 9.12 -0.39
CA THR A 64 9.01 9.80 -0.62
C THR A 64 8.00 9.39 0.46
N PRO A 65 7.14 10.32 0.97
CA PRO A 65 6.07 9.95 1.89
C PRO A 65 5.18 8.85 1.33
N LEU A 66 4.90 7.86 2.18
CA LEU A 66 4.12 6.69 1.83
C LEU A 66 2.69 6.84 2.35
N THR A 67 1.73 6.97 1.44
CA THR A 67 0.30 6.92 1.76
C THR A 67 -0.29 5.64 1.20
N PHE A 68 -0.78 4.77 2.08
CA PHE A 68 -1.49 3.56 1.63
C PHE A 68 -2.90 3.92 1.16
N PRO A 69 -3.39 3.28 0.09
CA PRO A 69 -4.80 3.36 -0.28
C PRO A 69 -5.66 2.62 0.75
N ILE A 70 -6.97 2.54 0.52
CA ILE A 70 -7.84 1.65 1.32
C ILE A 70 -7.34 0.22 1.17
N LEU A 71 -6.96 -0.40 2.29
CA LEU A 71 -6.52 -1.77 2.37
C LEU A 71 -7.61 -2.63 3.02
N ASN A 72 -8.01 -3.72 2.37
CA ASN A 72 -9.03 -4.64 2.87
C ASN A 72 -8.40 -6.00 3.21
N ASN A 73 -8.26 -6.31 4.49
CA ASN A 73 -7.64 -7.58 4.92
C ASN A 73 -6.22 -7.74 4.35
N VAL A 74 -5.40 -6.69 4.49
CA VAL A 74 -4.00 -6.68 4.07
C VAL A 74 -3.11 -6.65 5.30
N GLU A 75 -2.07 -7.46 5.29
CA GLU A 75 -1.00 -7.44 6.29
C GLU A 75 0.22 -6.72 5.72
N VAL A 76 0.81 -5.80 6.49
CA VAL A 76 2.09 -5.17 6.14
C VAL A 76 3.13 -5.70 7.11
N VAL A 77 4.03 -6.55 6.62
CA VAL A 77 5.04 -7.25 7.41
C VAL A 77 6.40 -6.61 7.14
N ILE A 78 7.06 -6.15 8.20
CA ILE A 78 8.39 -5.55 8.13
C ILE A 78 9.36 -6.42 8.92
N GLU A 79 10.11 -7.26 8.20
CA GLU A 79 11.20 -8.08 8.73
C GLU A 79 12.57 -7.41 8.50
N GLY A 80 12.66 -6.53 7.48
CA GLY A 80 13.83 -5.70 7.20
C GLY A 80 13.84 -4.39 7.99
N ASN A 81 14.64 -3.44 7.50
CA ASN A 81 14.70 -2.07 8.04
C ASN A 81 14.15 -1.07 7.02
N LEU A 82 13.63 0.04 7.52
CA LEU A 82 13.21 1.19 6.72
C LEU A 82 14.10 2.39 7.07
N THR A 83 14.69 3.02 6.07
CA THR A 83 15.42 4.29 6.20
C THR A 83 14.57 5.40 5.62
N TYR A 84 14.37 6.45 6.41
CA TYR A 84 13.61 7.64 6.03
C TYR A 84 14.56 8.82 5.76
N PRO A 85 14.12 9.86 5.01
CA PRO A 85 14.90 11.08 4.86
C PRO A 85 15.17 11.70 6.22
N SER A 86 16.42 12.11 6.45
CA SER A 86 16.80 12.89 7.63
C SER A 86 16.63 14.39 7.44
N ASP A 87 16.40 14.85 6.21
CA ASP A 87 16.31 16.26 5.87
C ASP A 87 14.85 16.75 5.74
N ILE A 88 14.57 17.85 6.44
CA ILE A 88 13.25 18.48 6.47
C ILE A 88 12.77 18.96 5.07
N PRO A 89 13.63 19.47 4.16
CA PRO A 89 13.20 19.88 2.83
C PRO A 89 12.61 18.74 1.99
N THR A 90 13.14 17.51 2.08
CA THR A 90 12.55 16.35 1.37
C THR A 90 11.15 16.03 1.89
N ILE A 91 10.94 16.17 3.20
CA ILE A 91 9.62 15.95 3.84
C ILE A 91 8.64 17.09 3.51
N GLN A 92 9.12 18.34 3.47
CA GLN A 92 8.29 19.51 3.21
C GLN A 92 8.02 19.74 1.72
N GLY A 93 8.96 19.43 0.83
CA GLY A 93 8.79 19.54 -0.62
C GLY A 93 7.65 18.66 -1.16
N SER A 94 7.43 17.50 -0.55
CA SER A 94 6.25 16.66 -0.81
C SER A 94 4.92 17.26 -0.30
N HIS A 95 4.94 18.12 0.71
CA HIS A 95 3.75 18.80 1.21
C HIS A 95 3.34 19.99 0.32
N LEU A 96 4.29 20.64 -0.37
CA LEU A 96 4.01 21.82 -1.20
C LEU A 96 3.29 21.51 -2.53
N LEU A 97 3.17 20.23 -2.92
CA LEU A 97 2.32 19.83 -4.04
C LEU A 97 0.82 19.78 -3.67
N GLU A 98 0.49 19.64 -2.38
CA GLU A 98 -0.88 19.72 -1.86
C GLU A 98 -1.29 21.18 -1.53
N ALA A 99 -0.32 22.02 -1.17
CA ALA A 99 -0.55 23.40 -0.73
C ALA A 99 -1.01 24.36 -1.85
N THR A 100 -0.99 23.96 -3.12
CA THR A 100 -1.51 24.78 -4.22
C THR A 100 -3.04 24.70 -4.38
N MET A 101 -3.74 23.94 -3.51
CA MET A 101 -5.22 23.82 -3.53
C MET A 101 -5.92 24.16 -2.19
N SER A 102 -5.28 24.83 -1.23
CA SER A 102 -5.98 25.29 0.00
C SER A 102 -6.18 26.82 0.01
N PRO A 103 -7.42 27.34 0.06
CA PRO A 103 -7.73 28.77 -0.05
C PRO A 103 -7.74 29.52 1.31
N TYR A 104 -7.02 29.04 2.33
CA TYR A 104 -7.05 29.66 3.66
C TYR A 104 -5.66 30.01 4.16
N GLY A 105 -5.34 31.31 4.29
CA GLY A 105 -4.11 31.72 4.95
C GLY A 105 -3.73 33.20 5.08
N ASP A 106 -4.25 34.16 4.30
CA ASP A 106 -3.86 35.58 4.45
C ASP A 106 -4.96 36.40 5.14
N GLN A 107 -5.07 36.29 6.48
CA GLN A 107 -5.70 37.33 7.30
C GLN A 107 -4.62 38.34 7.67
N GLN A 108 -4.45 39.37 6.84
CA GLN A 108 -3.59 40.50 7.13
C GLN A 108 -4.14 41.26 8.35
N ILE A 109 -3.38 41.21 9.44
CA ILE A 109 -3.43 42.14 10.57
C ILE A 109 -3.37 43.59 10.06
N GLN A 110 -4.51 44.27 10.00
CA GLN A 110 -4.53 45.71 9.77
C GLN A 110 -4.12 46.43 11.06
N ASN A 111 -2.93 47.01 11.01
CA ASN A 111 -2.37 47.95 11.97
C ASN A 111 -3.39 49.01 12.39
N GLY A 112 -3.72 49.05 13.68
CA GLY A 112 -4.32 50.22 14.31
C GLY A 112 -3.28 51.32 14.44
N GLY A 113 -3.39 52.34 13.60
CA GLY A 113 -2.67 53.60 13.71
C GLY A 113 -3.62 54.74 13.36
N GLY A 114 -4.01 55.51 14.38
CA GLY A 114 -4.89 56.68 14.32
C GLY A 114 -5.26 57.12 15.71
#